data_AF-A0A671XTI7-F1
#
_entry.id   AF-A0A671XTI7-F1
#
_cell.length_a   1.000
_cell.length_b   1.000
_cell.length_c   1.000
_cell.angle_alpha   90.00
_cell.angle_beta   90.00
_cell.angle_gamma   90.00
#
_symmetry.space_group_name_H-M   'P 1'
#
loop_
_entity.id
_entity.type
_entity.pdbx_description
1 polymer ?
#
loop_
_entity_poly.entity_id
_entity_poly.type
_entity_poly.pdbx_seq_one_letter_code
_entity_poly.pdbx_strand_id
1 'polypeptide(L)'
;MLKGDVMILEADVTLEGYGTANEKPIPIMAHPPDIYSDNNLDQWLDAVLTSRKGIKLDFKSLGSVGLSLDLLSQKNSSRGINRPVWLNADIILGPNVPDFVPPVNGTSFLQLVQESFPDVTLSLGWKVAYAPPLFNQTYTRHMVEGMFDMIKDVPQKVTLPLHALLARSGWQHISWLLSQSSRFSLTLWQGSTHPTVSDLLFVRDNSHPARVYYDIYEPTLSQFKQAASQQGRLRRFYPGGDLMDFLCPAHNSHTNHQSTVTLNNSLEVHWFTVTERTSLLAQLSDGAGMLVVHVASDSNQPGVPVLESSGKSSEALTLQDVLQVLGQKADVPWGVHLRIPTLQLLEASLRLLHSAYSREELYRPVWISMEGSQSADSTNEFVSAVERLFPYVTLVLTEQNWPPVIPATATGLSQRVALHLNKASLPEGQEAINPLMRLMDRYDLLVEEVTRCRAEACTAFKALMTERRGRTNTNLYVTSAQS
;
A
#
# COMPACT_ATOMS: atom_id res chain seq x y z
N MET A 1 28.27 -18.41 5.04
CA MET A 1 27.49 -17.17 4.80
C MET A 1 28.06 -16.31 3.68
N LEU A 2 29.34 -15.91 3.69
CA LEU A 2 29.94 -15.04 2.65
C LEU A 2 29.89 -15.60 1.21
N LYS A 3 29.91 -16.93 1.05
CA LYS A 3 29.84 -17.62 -0.26
C LYS A 3 28.43 -18.06 -0.69
N GLY A 4 27.39 -17.87 0.14
CA GLY A 4 26.02 -18.28 -0.19
C GLY A 4 25.24 -17.20 -0.96
N ASP A 5 24.01 -17.49 -1.35
CA ASP A 5 23.18 -16.59 -2.19
C ASP A 5 22.45 -15.48 -1.42
N VAL A 6 22.69 -15.36 -0.10
CA VAL A 6 22.10 -14.31 0.73
C VAL A 6 22.55 -12.92 0.25
N MET A 7 21.62 -11.98 0.10
CA MET A 7 21.92 -10.65 -0.44
C MET A 7 22.51 -9.69 0.59
N ILE A 8 22.03 -9.74 1.84
CA ILE A 8 22.42 -8.82 2.93
C ILE A 8 22.86 -9.65 4.14
N LEU A 9 23.95 -9.27 4.78
CA LEU A 9 24.36 -9.84 6.06
C LEU A 9 23.97 -8.90 7.19
N GLU A 10 23.33 -9.48 8.20
CA GLU A 10 22.87 -8.78 9.38
C GLU A 10 23.77 -9.04 10.58
N ALA A 11 23.93 -8.02 11.42
CA ALA A 11 24.63 -8.08 12.68
C ALA A 11 23.80 -7.38 13.77
N ASP A 12 23.43 -8.10 14.83
CA ASP A 12 22.92 -7.49 16.05
C ASP A 12 24.05 -6.77 16.78
N VAL A 13 23.92 -5.47 17.02
CA VAL A 13 25.01 -4.62 17.54
C VAL A 13 24.67 -4.08 18.93
N THR A 14 25.59 -4.32 19.86
CA THR A 14 25.59 -3.74 21.21
C THR A 14 27.02 -3.45 21.67
N LEU A 15 27.19 -2.96 22.89
CA LEU A 15 28.50 -2.76 23.52
C LEU A 15 28.96 -4.02 24.27
N GLU A 16 30.26 -4.28 24.27
CA GLU A 16 30.84 -5.33 25.11
C GLU A 16 30.53 -5.04 26.58
N GLY A 17 29.89 -5.99 27.27
CA GLY A 17 29.50 -5.85 28.67
C GLY A 17 28.34 -4.88 28.91
N TYR A 18 27.53 -4.57 27.89
CA TYR A 18 26.43 -3.60 27.96
C TYR A 18 25.56 -3.74 29.22
N GLY A 19 25.34 -2.63 29.92
CA GLY A 19 24.51 -2.57 31.13
C GLY A 19 25.17 -3.15 32.39
N THR A 20 26.48 -3.41 32.36
CA THR A 20 27.25 -3.93 33.51
C THR A 20 28.40 -3.00 33.89
N ALA A 21 29.04 -3.25 35.04
CA ALA A 21 30.24 -2.52 35.46
C ALA A 21 31.46 -2.73 34.53
N ASN A 22 31.41 -3.74 33.65
CA ASN A 22 32.47 -4.07 32.71
C ASN A 22 32.19 -3.55 31.28
N GLU A 23 31.21 -2.66 31.11
CA GLU A 23 30.88 -2.09 29.80
C GLU A 23 32.10 -1.39 29.17
N LYS A 24 32.38 -1.69 27.90
CA LYS A 24 33.43 -1.05 27.13
C LYS A 24 32.85 -0.40 25.86
N PRO A 25 33.43 0.71 25.39
CA PRO A 25 33.02 1.38 24.15
C PRO A 25 33.51 0.61 22.90
N ILE A 26 33.21 -0.68 22.84
CA ILE A 26 33.60 -1.58 21.76
C ILE A 26 32.31 -2.19 21.21
N PRO A 27 31.88 -1.80 20.00
CA PRO A 27 30.75 -2.44 19.35
C PRO A 27 31.05 -3.90 19.02
N ILE A 28 30.16 -4.79 19.44
CA ILE A 28 30.25 -6.24 19.23
C ILE A 28 28.98 -6.77 18.58
N MET A 29 29.10 -7.95 17.96
CA MET A 29 27.96 -8.68 17.43
C MET A 29 27.32 -9.56 18.51
N ALA A 30 26.24 -9.11 19.13
CA ALA A 30 25.51 -9.90 20.12
C ALA A 30 24.01 -9.56 20.12
N HIS A 31 23.17 -10.59 20.19
CA HIS A 31 21.74 -10.47 20.35
C HIS A 31 21.36 -10.70 21.83
N PRO A 32 20.55 -9.83 22.46
CA PRO A 32 20.10 -10.02 23.83
C PRO A 32 19.52 -11.42 24.07
N PRO A 33 19.81 -12.05 25.23
CA PRO A 33 20.45 -11.47 26.41
C PRO A 33 21.99 -11.44 26.36
N ASP A 34 22.62 -11.85 25.25
CA ASP A 34 24.07 -11.88 25.14
C ASP A 34 24.65 -10.46 25.09
N ILE A 35 25.67 -10.22 25.92
CA ILE A 35 26.39 -8.94 26.04
C ILE A 35 27.90 -9.10 25.82
N TYR A 36 28.34 -10.28 25.41
CA TYR A 36 29.72 -10.60 25.06
C TYR A 36 29.71 -11.41 23.77
N SER A 37 30.75 -11.26 22.94
CA SER A 37 30.90 -11.96 21.68
C SER A 37 32.36 -12.00 21.28
N ASP A 38 32.80 -13.12 20.70
CA ASP A 38 34.15 -13.23 20.13
C ASP A 38 34.31 -12.41 18.84
N ASN A 39 33.20 -11.89 18.29
CA ASN A 39 33.21 -11.14 17.04
C ASN A 39 32.88 -9.66 17.30
N ASN A 40 33.90 -8.81 17.18
CA ASN A 40 33.70 -7.37 17.21
C ASN A 40 33.17 -6.87 15.85
N LEU A 41 32.49 -5.73 15.86
CA LEU A 41 31.88 -5.19 14.65
C LEU A 41 32.93 -4.82 13.58
N ASP A 42 34.09 -4.31 14.00
CA ASP A 42 35.16 -3.88 13.11
C ASP A 42 35.69 -5.03 12.22
N GLN A 43 35.99 -6.16 12.85
CA GLN A 43 36.44 -7.40 12.19
C GLN A 43 35.35 -7.99 11.28
N TRP A 44 34.10 -7.94 11.73
CA TRP A 44 32.99 -8.38 10.90
C TRP A 44 32.81 -7.50 9.67
N LEU A 45 32.88 -6.17 9.82
CA LEU A 45 32.83 -5.24 8.70
C LEU A 45 33.97 -5.52 7.72
N ASP A 46 35.18 -5.78 8.20
CA ASP A 46 36.29 -6.19 7.35
C ASP A 46 35.97 -7.44 6.52
N ALA A 47 35.42 -8.48 7.15
CA ALA A 47 35.05 -9.71 6.47
C ALA A 47 33.89 -9.53 5.47
N VAL A 48 32.86 -8.74 5.80
CA VAL A 48 31.74 -8.47 4.88
C VAL A 48 32.21 -7.64 3.69
N LEU A 49 33.12 -6.70 3.93
CA LEU A 49 33.65 -5.82 2.88
C LEU A 49 34.47 -6.57 1.81
N THR A 50 34.98 -7.77 2.10
CA THR A 50 35.61 -8.64 1.08
C THR A 50 34.60 -9.36 0.17
N SER A 51 33.29 -9.22 0.41
CA SER A 51 32.22 -9.81 -0.40
C SER A 51 31.47 -8.74 -1.23
N ARG A 52 30.35 -9.11 -1.86
CA ARG A 52 29.42 -8.16 -2.52
C ARG A 52 28.11 -7.97 -1.75
N LYS A 53 28.02 -8.51 -0.53
CA LYS A 53 26.78 -8.53 0.25
C LYS A 53 26.50 -7.15 0.85
N GLY A 54 25.23 -6.78 0.92
CA GLY A 54 24.80 -5.61 1.70
C GLY A 54 25.06 -5.82 3.19
N ILE A 55 25.06 -4.72 3.94
CA ILE A 55 25.28 -4.68 5.39
C ILE A 55 23.95 -4.26 6.04
N LYS A 56 23.50 -4.97 7.06
CA LYS A 56 22.42 -4.52 7.96
C LYS A 56 22.92 -4.56 9.40
N LEU A 57 22.92 -3.42 10.08
CA LEU A 57 23.30 -3.32 11.49
C LEU A 57 22.05 -3.14 12.33
N ASP A 58 21.72 -4.11 13.18
CA ASP A 58 20.56 -4.06 14.08
C ASP A 58 20.95 -3.63 15.49
N PHE A 59 20.74 -2.35 15.80
CA PHE A 59 21.16 -1.75 17.05
C PHE A 59 20.19 -2.08 18.19
N LYS A 60 20.74 -2.72 19.24
CA LYS A 60 20.00 -3.08 20.46
C LYS A 60 20.11 -2.03 21.55
N SER A 61 21.07 -1.10 21.42
CA SER A 61 21.30 0.00 22.34
C SER A 61 21.77 1.25 21.60
N LEU A 62 21.41 2.43 22.11
CA LEU A 62 21.83 3.71 21.52
C LEU A 62 23.35 3.92 21.66
N GLY A 63 23.96 3.41 22.73
CA GLY A 63 25.38 3.61 23.04
C GLY A 63 26.34 3.02 21.98
N SER A 64 25.91 1.99 21.24
CA SER A 64 26.72 1.40 20.17
C SER A 64 26.58 2.10 18.82
N VAL A 65 25.59 2.98 18.64
CA VAL A 65 25.28 3.61 17.34
C VAL A 65 26.43 4.48 16.86
N GLY A 66 26.79 5.51 17.62
CA GLY A 66 27.85 6.47 17.21
C GLY A 66 29.18 5.77 16.90
N LEU A 67 29.63 4.88 17.78
CA LEU A 67 30.86 4.10 17.60
C LEU A 67 30.83 3.22 16.35
N SER A 68 29.67 2.65 16.02
CA SER A 68 29.51 1.83 14.81
C SER A 68 29.47 2.67 13.54
N LEU A 69 28.89 3.87 13.62
CA LEU A 69 28.91 4.84 12.51
C LEU A 69 30.32 5.37 12.24
N ASP A 70 31.11 5.61 13.28
CA ASP A 70 32.53 5.98 13.16
C ASP A 70 33.33 4.89 12.43
N LEU A 71 33.10 3.62 12.77
CA LEU A 71 33.70 2.50 12.07
C LEU A 71 33.27 2.48 10.59
N LEU A 72 31.97 2.63 10.29
CA LEU A 72 31.49 2.69 8.90
C LEU A 72 32.15 3.84 8.12
N SER A 73 32.24 5.03 8.72
CA SER A 73 32.89 6.21 8.15
C SER A 73 34.38 5.97 7.86
N GLN A 74 35.09 5.33 8.80
CA GLN A 74 36.49 4.96 8.62
C GLN A 74 36.67 3.94 7.49
N LYS A 75 35.82 2.90 7.43
CA LYS A 75 35.87 1.88 6.36
C LYS A 75 35.52 2.51 5.01
N ASN A 76 34.53 3.40 4.95
CA ASN A 76 34.15 4.11 3.73
C ASN A 76 35.28 5.01 3.22
N SER A 77 35.92 5.77 4.12
CA SER A 77 37.04 6.64 3.76
C SER A 77 38.29 5.87 3.30
N SER A 78 38.55 4.70 3.90
CA SER A 78 39.76 3.92 3.62
C SER A 78 39.69 3.07 2.35
N ARG A 79 38.52 2.50 2.00
CA ARG A 79 38.37 1.60 0.85
C ARG A 79 37.14 1.83 -0.02
N GLY A 80 36.21 2.68 0.42
CA GLY A 80 34.88 2.87 -0.19
C GLY A 80 33.90 1.74 0.17
N ILE A 81 32.68 2.12 0.54
CA ILE A 81 31.55 1.19 0.69
C ILE A 81 30.64 1.35 -0.54
N ASN A 82 30.73 0.40 -1.46
CA ASN A 82 29.99 0.39 -2.73
C ASN A 82 28.79 -0.57 -2.73
N ARG A 83 28.13 -0.72 -1.59
CA ARG A 83 27.01 -1.66 -1.37
C ARG A 83 26.00 -1.05 -0.41
N PRO A 84 24.74 -1.53 -0.40
CA PRO A 84 23.74 -1.01 0.53
C PRO A 84 24.14 -1.23 1.99
N VAL A 85 23.97 -0.19 2.80
CA VAL A 85 24.09 -0.23 4.26
C VAL A 85 22.72 0.11 4.84
N TRP A 86 22.20 -0.78 5.67
CA TRP A 86 20.93 -0.64 6.36
C TRP A 86 21.20 -0.47 7.85
N LEU A 87 20.61 0.56 8.45
CA LEU A 87 20.70 0.79 9.89
C LEU A 87 19.34 0.50 10.51
N ASN A 88 19.29 -0.58 11.29
CA ASN A 88 18.08 -1.10 11.91
C ASN A 88 18.02 -0.76 13.39
N ALA A 89 16.86 -0.35 13.87
CA ALA A 89 16.60 -0.19 15.29
C ALA A 89 15.08 -0.21 15.57
N ASP A 90 14.69 -0.80 16.70
CA ASP A 90 13.34 -0.69 17.23
C ASP A 90 13.20 0.61 18.03
N ILE A 91 12.66 1.63 17.37
CA ILE A 91 12.65 3.01 17.89
C ILE A 91 11.31 3.45 18.48
N ILE A 92 10.27 2.63 18.35
CA ILE A 92 8.92 2.90 18.86
C ILE A 92 8.36 1.64 19.54
N LEU A 93 7.50 1.84 20.54
CA LEU A 93 6.76 0.74 21.17
C LEU A 93 5.73 0.15 20.20
N GLY A 94 5.78 -1.16 20.05
CA GLY A 94 4.88 -1.92 19.19
C GLY A 94 3.91 -2.81 19.95
N PRO A 95 3.25 -3.72 19.22
CA PRO A 95 2.25 -4.61 19.79
C PRO A 95 2.79 -5.48 20.93
N ASN A 96 1.94 -5.65 21.94
CA ASN A 96 2.13 -6.56 23.08
C ASN A 96 3.36 -6.28 23.97
N VAL A 97 4.07 -5.16 23.77
CA VAL A 97 5.20 -4.78 24.63
C VAL A 97 4.69 -3.88 25.76
N PRO A 98 5.03 -4.18 27.04
CA PRO A 98 4.69 -3.31 28.15
C PRO A 98 5.39 -1.94 28.06
N ASP A 99 4.71 -0.87 28.45
CA ASP A 99 5.21 0.51 28.37
C ASP A 99 6.53 0.76 29.13
N PHE A 100 6.84 -0.07 30.13
CA PHE A 100 8.07 0.04 30.91
C PHE A 100 9.32 -0.51 30.19
N VAL A 101 9.16 -1.18 29.04
CA VAL A 101 10.28 -1.72 28.25
C VAL A 101 10.66 -0.67 27.20
N PRO A 102 11.75 0.10 27.38
CA PRO A 102 12.05 1.19 26.47
C PRO A 102 12.51 0.66 25.09
N PRO A 103 12.07 1.29 23.98
CA PRO A 103 12.72 1.16 22.69
C PRO A 103 14.04 1.94 22.65
N VAL A 104 14.80 1.81 21.56
CA VAL A 104 15.93 2.72 21.28
C VAL A 104 15.37 4.13 21.08
N ASN A 105 16.06 5.16 21.58
CA ASN A 105 15.61 6.54 21.40
C ASN A 105 15.68 6.92 19.91
N GLY A 106 14.53 7.00 19.24
CA GLY A 106 14.44 7.27 17.80
C GLY A 106 15.01 8.62 17.39
N THR A 107 14.74 9.69 18.13
CA THR A 107 15.25 11.03 17.82
C THR A 107 16.78 11.07 17.86
N SER A 108 17.39 10.55 18.91
CA SER A 108 18.85 10.49 19.04
C SER A 108 19.47 9.53 18.02
N PHE A 109 18.84 8.40 17.75
CA PHE A 109 19.29 7.47 16.72
C PHE A 109 19.36 8.16 15.35
N LEU A 110 18.26 8.81 14.94
CA LEU A 110 18.19 9.51 13.65
C LEU A 110 19.20 10.65 13.58
N GLN A 111 19.34 11.44 14.65
CA GLN A 111 20.34 12.51 14.72
C GLN A 111 21.76 11.99 14.48
N LEU A 112 22.16 10.91 15.17
CA LEU A 112 23.49 10.30 15.00
C LEU A 112 23.73 9.83 13.56
N VAL A 113 22.72 9.21 12.94
CA VAL A 113 22.81 8.80 11.53
C VAL A 113 23.05 9.99 10.61
N GLN A 114 22.30 11.09 10.80
CA GLN A 114 22.47 12.28 9.96
C GLN A 114 23.83 12.94 10.12
N GLU A 115 24.33 13.01 11.35
CA GLU A 115 25.60 13.66 11.65
C GLU A 115 26.80 12.84 11.17
N SER A 116 26.71 11.51 11.20
CA SER A 116 27.90 10.65 11.08
C SER A 116 27.94 9.83 9.79
N PHE A 117 26.81 9.32 9.29
CA PHE A 117 26.78 8.44 8.11
C PHE A 117 25.39 8.43 7.42
N PRO A 118 24.99 9.54 6.75
CA PRO A 118 23.61 9.73 6.27
C PRO A 118 23.23 8.89 5.04
N ASP A 119 24.21 8.45 4.24
CA ASP A 119 24.01 7.73 2.97
C ASP A 119 23.66 6.24 3.18
N VAL A 120 22.49 6.00 3.79
CA VAL A 120 22.02 4.66 4.19
C VAL A 120 20.54 4.46 3.87
N THR A 121 20.09 3.21 3.95
CA THR A 121 18.67 2.89 4.13
C THR A 121 18.38 2.76 5.62
N LEU A 122 17.35 3.43 6.12
CA LEU A 122 16.88 3.27 7.49
C LEU A 122 15.93 2.06 7.56
N SER A 123 16.09 1.21 8.58
CA SER A 123 15.25 0.03 8.83
C SER A 123 14.59 0.19 10.21
N LEU A 124 13.51 0.95 10.30
CA LEU A 124 13.00 1.46 11.57
C LEU A 124 11.79 0.66 12.05
N GLY A 125 12.00 -0.10 13.11
CA GLY A 125 11.05 -1.06 13.64
C GLY A 125 10.27 -0.57 14.85
N TRP A 126 9.26 -1.37 15.19
CA TRP A 126 8.61 -1.31 16.49
C TRP A 126 9.14 -2.45 17.34
N LYS A 127 9.35 -2.18 18.63
CA LYS A 127 9.61 -3.23 19.60
C LYS A 127 8.35 -4.08 19.73
N VAL A 128 8.43 -5.36 19.39
CA VAL A 128 7.27 -6.27 19.34
C VAL A 128 7.47 -7.46 20.27
N ALA A 129 6.41 -7.86 20.97
CA ALA A 129 6.32 -9.16 21.61
C ALA A 129 5.25 -10.01 20.90
N TYR A 130 5.54 -11.30 20.73
CA TYR A 130 4.60 -12.24 20.13
C TYR A 130 4.73 -13.63 20.78
N ALA A 131 3.72 -14.02 21.54
CA ALA A 131 3.61 -15.33 22.17
C ALA A 131 2.12 -15.69 22.36
N PRO A 132 1.49 -16.29 21.33
CA PRO A 132 0.10 -16.73 21.43
C PRO A 132 -0.12 -17.77 22.54
N PRO A 133 -1.31 -17.79 23.17
CA PRO A 133 -2.44 -16.89 22.93
C PRO A 133 -2.36 -15.56 23.70
N LEU A 134 -1.34 -15.37 24.55
CA LEU A 134 -1.26 -14.24 25.49
C LEU A 134 -0.86 -12.91 24.84
N PHE A 135 0.05 -12.96 23.86
CA PHE A 135 0.57 -11.78 23.15
C PHE A 135 0.35 -11.96 21.65
N ASN A 136 -0.85 -11.60 21.18
CA ASN A 136 -1.29 -11.79 19.80
C ASN A 136 -1.98 -10.55 19.20
N GLN A 137 -1.99 -9.41 19.89
CA GLN A 137 -2.52 -8.17 19.33
C GLN A 137 -1.59 -7.66 18.22
N THR A 138 -2.17 -6.88 17.30
CA THR A 138 -1.49 -6.36 16.11
C THR A 138 -1.21 -4.85 16.22
N TYR A 139 -0.55 -4.31 15.21
CA TYR A 139 -0.27 -2.88 15.04
C TYR A 139 -1.56 -2.07 15.04
N THR A 140 -1.61 -1.07 15.93
CA THR A 140 -2.73 -0.13 16.01
C THR A 140 -2.43 1.11 15.19
N ARG A 141 -3.47 1.88 14.85
CA ARG A 141 -3.33 3.19 14.20
C ARG A 141 -2.34 4.10 14.92
N HIS A 142 -2.48 4.22 16.24
CA HIS A 142 -1.64 5.08 17.06
C HIS A 142 -0.15 4.72 16.95
N MET A 143 0.18 3.43 17.00
CA MET A 143 1.56 2.95 16.81
C MET A 143 2.12 3.32 15.44
N VAL A 144 1.29 3.23 14.40
CA VAL A 144 1.68 3.49 13.02
C VAL A 144 1.81 4.99 12.73
N GLU A 145 0.90 5.83 13.24
CA GLU A 145 1.00 7.29 13.17
C GLU A 145 2.21 7.81 13.94
N GLY A 146 2.52 7.23 15.11
CA GLY A 146 3.75 7.56 15.85
C GLY A 146 5.02 7.27 15.04
N MET A 147 5.04 6.20 14.26
CA MET A 147 6.13 5.91 13.33
C MET A 147 6.20 6.95 12.21
N PHE A 148 5.07 7.29 11.59
CA PHE A 148 5.03 8.33 10.56
C PHE A 148 5.61 9.65 11.07
N ASP A 149 5.17 10.11 12.23
CA ASP A 149 5.63 11.38 12.81
C ASP A 149 7.14 11.40 13.09
N MET A 150 7.72 10.25 13.44
CA MET A 150 9.16 10.10 13.67
C MET A 150 9.97 10.15 12.37
N ILE A 151 9.44 9.65 11.25
CA ILE A 151 10.23 9.38 10.03
C ILE A 151 9.87 10.26 8.82
N LYS A 152 8.78 11.03 8.87
CA LYS A 152 8.27 11.79 7.71
C LYS A 152 9.31 12.73 7.10
N ASP A 153 10.15 13.35 7.93
CA ASP A 153 11.11 14.38 7.50
C ASP A 153 12.52 13.84 7.20
N VAL A 154 12.77 12.53 7.36
CA VAL A 154 14.09 11.97 7.05
C VAL A 154 14.29 11.91 5.52
N PRO A 155 15.45 12.28 4.96
CA PRO A 155 15.74 12.21 3.53
C PRO A 155 15.96 10.78 3.02
N GLN A 156 16.34 9.84 3.89
CA GLN A 156 16.67 8.46 3.51
C GLN A 156 15.46 7.68 2.98
N LYS A 157 15.73 6.59 2.26
CA LYS A 157 14.75 5.51 2.10
C LYS A 157 14.54 4.83 3.45
N VAL A 158 13.30 4.48 3.76
CA VAL A 158 12.93 3.83 5.03
C VAL A 158 12.22 2.53 4.75
N THR A 159 12.79 1.41 5.20
CA THR A 159 12.07 0.15 5.29
C THR A 159 11.53 -0.03 6.70
N LEU A 160 10.32 -0.55 6.81
CA LEU A 160 9.58 -0.71 8.07
C LEU A 160 9.52 -2.20 8.42
N PRO A 161 10.32 -2.69 9.38
CA PRO A 161 10.26 -4.06 9.88
C PRO A 161 8.93 -4.34 10.59
N LEU A 162 8.15 -5.24 10.02
CA LEU A 162 6.90 -5.73 10.58
C LEU A 162 7.00 -7.22 10.88
N HIS A 163 6.51 -7.63 12.05
CA HIS A 163 6.39 -9.03 12.41
C HIS A 163 5.36 -9.70 11.47
N ALA A 164 5.79 -10.69 10.69
CA ALA A 164 5.02 -11.28 9.60
C ALA A 164 3.64 -11.80 10.03
N LEU A 165 3.55 -12.42 11.22
CA LEU A 165 2.30 -12.93 11.81
C LEU A 165 1.31 -11.84 12.26
N LEU A 166 1.75 -10.60 12.43
CA LEU A 166 0.90 -9.49 12.86
C LEU A 166 0.49 -8.59 11.69
N ALA A 167 1.27 -8.57 10.60
CA ALA A 167 1.11 -7.66 9.48
C ALA A 167 -0.30 -7.70 8.84
N ARG A 168 -0.88 -8.89 8.66
CA ARG A 168 -2.22 -9.04 8.07
C ARG A 168 -3.29 -8.31 8.87
N SER A 169 -3.33 -8.54 10.19
CA SER A 169 -4.39 -8.00 11.04
C SER A 169 -4.30 -6.47 11.19
N GLY A 170 -3.10 -5.90 11.12
CA GLY A 170 -2.86 -4.46 11.18
C GLY A 170 -2.82 -3.78 9.80
N TRP A 171 -3.11 -4.51 8.73
CA TRP A 171 -2.77 -4.11 7.36
C TRP A 171 -3.33 -2.76 6.96
N GLN A 172 -4.57 -2.45 7.37
CA GLN A 172 -5.22 -1.18 7.06
C GLN A 172 -4.38 0.04 7.49
N HIS A 173 -3.70 -0.05 8.65
CA HIS A 173 -2.85 1.02 9.15
C HIS A 173 -1.49 1.02 8.45
N ILE A 174 -0.92 -0.16 8.24
CA ILE A 174 0.36 -0.34 7.54
C ILE A 174 0.27 0.19 6.09
N SER A 175 -0.82 -0.11 5.40
CA SER A 175 -1.06 0.36 4.03
C SER A 175 -1.13 1.89 3.97
N TRP A 176 -1.77 2.53 4.96
CA TRP A 176 -1.77 3.99 5.09
C TRP A 176 -0.36 4.54 5.32
N LEU A 177 0.47 3.90 6.14
CA LEU A 177 1.85 4.38 6.34
C LEU A 177 2.65 4.30 5.05
N LEU A 178 2.57 3.18 4.33
CA LEU A 178 3.24 3.00 3.05
C LEU A 178 2.81 4.02 1.99
N SER A 179 1.58 4.54 2.10
CA SER A 179 1.10 5.53 1.16
C SER A 179 1.68 6.92 1.33
N GLN A 180 2.15 7.25 2.53
CA GLN A 180 2.59 8.61 2.85
C GLN A 180 3.86 9.03 2.08
N SER A 181 4.64 8.08 1.55
CA SER A 181 5.85 8.40 0.78
C SER A 181 6.31 7.22 -0.07
N SER A 182 6.77 7.51 -1.29
CA SER A 182 7.46 6.54 -2.15
C SER A 182 8.79 6.06 -1.58
N ARG A 183 9.36 6.77 -0.59
CA ARG A 183 10.57 6.36 0.14
C ARG A 183 10.34 5.20 1.09
N PHE A 184 9.08 4.92 1.45
CA PHE A 184 8.75 3.90 2.43
C PHE A 184 8.63 2.51 1.79
N SER A 185 9.15 1.49 2.46
CA SER A 185 9.05 0.08 2.06
C SER A 185 8.80 -0.80 3.29
N LEU A 186 8.52 -2.09 3.10
CA LEU A 186 8.36 -3.04 4.19
C LEU A 186 9.52 -4.03 4.26
N THR A 187 9.84 -4.43 5.48
CA THR A 187 10.59 -5.65 5.77
C THR A 187 9.69 -6.57 6.59
N LEU A 188 9.26 -7.70 6.03
CA LEU A 188 8.56 -8.71 6.81
C LEU A 188 9.57 -9.65 7.46
N TRP A 189 9.64 -9.63 8.78
CA TRP A 189 10.51 -10.51 9.55
C TRP A 189 9.70 -11.56 10.30
N GLN A 190 10.30 -12.73 10.52
CA GLN A 190 9.71 -13.78 11.36
C GLN A 190 10.47 -13.94 12.68
N GLY A 191 9.73 -14.20 13.76
CA GLY A 191 10.30 -14.75 14.98
C GLY A 191 10.46 -16.27 14.90
N SER A 192 10.35 -16.94 16.04
CA SER A 192 10.44 -18.40 16.15
C SER A 192 9.28 -19.15 15.48
N THR A 193 8.12 -18.49 15.32
CA THR A 193 6.94 -19.08 14.70
C THR A 193 6.91 -18.73 13.21
N HIS A 194 6.83 -19.76 12.37
CA HIS A 194 6.75 -19.58 10.91
C HIS A 194 5.41 -18.93 10.51
N PRO A 195 5.44 -17.87 9.67
CA PRO A 195 4.22 -17.35 9.06
C PRO A 195 3.66 -18.34 8.04
N THR A 196 2.36 -18.26 7.78
CA THR A 196 1.77 -19.06 6.72
C THR A 196 2.12 -18.47 5.35
N VAL A 197 2.18 -19.30 4.31
CA VAL A 197 2.30 -18.82 2.92
C VAL A 197 1.16 -17.86 2.58
N SER A 198 -0.04 -18.10 3.12
CA SER A 198 -1.19 -17.20 2.95
C SER A 198 -0.90 -15.80 3.48
N ASP A 199 -0.25 -15.66 4.64
CA ASP A 199 0.06 -14.35 5.25
C ASP A 199 1.07 -13.56 4.41
N LEU A 200 2.09 -14.24 3.89
CA LEU A 200 3.08 -13.63 3.02
C LEU A 200 2.47 -13.24 1.67
N LEU A 201 1.62 -14.10 1.09
CA LEU A 201 0.87 -13.79 -0.13
C LEU A 201 -0.09 -12.63 0.10
N PHE A 202 -0.74 -12.54 1.27
CA PHE A 202 -1.59 -11.39 1.58
C PHE A 202 -0.81 -10.08 1.48
N VAL A 203 0.35 -9.97 2.14
CA VAL A 203 1.14 -8.73 2.06
C VAL A 203 1.62 -8.49 0.62
N ARG A 204 2.10 -9.53 -0.09
CA ARG A 204 2.50 -9.43 -1.51
C ARG A 204 1.35 -8.94 -2.39
N ASP A 205 0.14 -9.41 -2.12
CA ASP A 205 -1.05 -9.15 -2.91
C ASP A 205 -1.68 -7.81 -2.59
N ASN A 206 -1.28 -7.15 -1.49
CA ASN A 206 -1.76 -5.81 -1.14
C ASN A 206 -0.69 -4.71 -1.28
N SER A 207 0.50 -5.02 -1.81
CA SER A 207 1.59 -4.06 -1.96
C SER A 207 2.34 -4.23 -3.28
N HIS A 208 3.12 -3.22 -3.66
CA HIS A 208 4.00 -3.33 -4.81
C HIS A 208 5.15 -4.32 -4.49
N PRO A 209 5.36 -5.40 -5.28
CA PRO A 209 6.35 -6.43 -4.97
C PRO A 209 7.78 -5.91 -4.74
N ALA A 210 8.19 -4.87 -5.48
CA ALA A 210 9.51 -4.26 -5.32
C ALA A 210 9.69 -3.45 -4.01
N ARG A 211 8.61 -3.23 -3.24
CA ARG A 211 8.62 -2.48 -1.98
C ARG A 211 8.58 -3.38 -0.74
N VAL A 212 8.72 -4.69 -0.89
CA VAL A 212 8.71 -5.64 0.25
C VAL A 212 9.94 -6.53 0.23
N TYR A 213 10.73 -6.44 1.29
CA TYR A 213 11.80 -7.37 1.61
C TYR A 213 11.27 -8.45 2.56
N TYR A 214 11.54 -9.73 2.26
CA TYR A 214 11.09 -10.87 3.05
C TYR A 214 12.28 -11.47 3.80
N ASP A 215 12.35 -11.23 5.10
CA ASP A 215 13.30 -11.81 6.03
C ASP A 215 12.68 -13.04 6.70
N ILE A 216 12.50 -14.09 5.88
CA ILE A 216 11.74 -15.31 6.19
C ILE A 216 12.66 -16.51 6.02
N TYR A 217 12.61 -17.44 6.98
CA TYR A 217 13.44 -18.63 6.98
C TYR A 217 12.86 -19.75 6.12
N GLU A 218 13.73 -20.65 5.68
CA GLU A 218 13.32 -21.88 5.00
C GLU A 218 12.63 -22.85 5.98
N PRO A 219 11.68 -23.68 5.51
CA PRO A 219 11.24 -23.87 4.12
C PRO A 219 10.14 -22.89 3.65
N THR A 220 9.64 -22.04 4.54
CA THR A 220 8.50 -21.16 4.27
C THR A 220 8.78 -20.18 3.14
N LEU A 221 10.00 -19.64 3.06
CA LEU A 221 10.41 -18.75 1.98
C LEU A 221 10.33 -19.42 0.60
N SER A 222 10.83 -20.65 0.46
CA SER A 222 10.73 -21.39 -0.81
C SER A 222 9.29 -21.70 -1.19
N GLN A 223 8.45 -22.14 -0.24
CA GLN A 223 7.04 -22.39 -0.49
C GLN A 223 6.30 -21.12 -0.92
N PHE A 224 6.60 -19.99 -0.27
CA PHE A 224 6.07 -18.69 -0.64
C PHE A 224 6.49 -18.29 -2.05
N LYS A 225 7.77 -18.41 -2.42
CA LYS A 225 8.26 -18.10 -3.77
C LYS A 225 7.58 -18.96 -4.84
N GLN A 226 7.41 -20.25 -4.57
CA GLN A 226 6.71 -21.16 -5.47
C GLN A 226 5.25 -20.74 -5.66
N ALA A 227 4.53 -20.47 -4.56
CA ALA A 227 3.15 -20.02 -4.62
C ALA A 227 3.02 -18.64 -5.31
N ALA A 228 3.94 -17.72 -5.04
CA ALA A 228 3.97 -16.39 -5.64
C ALA A 228 4.22 -16.41 -7.16
N SER A 229 4.95 -17.42 -7.65
CA SER A 229 5.33 -17.59 -9.06
C SER A 229 4.38 -18.49 -9.85
N GLN A 230 3.35 -19.05 -9.21
CA GLN A 230 2.39 -19.93 -9.86
C GLN A 230 1.56 -19.17 -10.91
N GLN A 231 1.66 -19.59 -12.17
CA GLN A 231 0.84 -19.05 -13.26
C GLN A 231 -0.66 -19.30 -13.00
N GLY A 232 -1.49 -18.29 -13.26
CA GLY A 232 -2.94 -18.39 -13.05
C GLY A 232 -3.38 -18.40 -11.59
N ARG A 233 -2.49 -18.10 -10.63
CA ARG A 233 -2.89 -17.95 -9.22
C ARG A 233 -3.92 -16.83 -9.08
N LEU A 234 -5.12 -17.20 -8.66
CA LEU A 234 -6.06 -16.27 -8.06
C LEU A 234 -5.45 -15.74 -6.75
N ARG A 235 -4.95 -14.51 -6.78
CA ARG A 235 -4.79 -13.70 -5.56
C ARG A 235 -6.15 -13.60 -4.83
N ARG A 236 -6.21 -13.09 -3.62
CA ARG A 236 -7.52 -12.90 -2.94
C ARG A 236 -7.68 -11.51 -2.36
N PHE A 237 -6.70 -10.65 -2.57
CA PHE A 237 -6.53 -9.44 -1.80
C PHE A 237 -6.11 -8.28 -2.69
N TYR A 238 -6.41 -7.08 -2.24
CA TYR A 238 -6.44 -5.88 -3.06
C TYR A 238 -5.05 -5.22 -3.18
N PRO A 239 -4.39 -5.24 -4.36
CA PRO A 239 -3.02 -4.75 -4.58
C PRO A 239 -2.89 -3.23 -4.64
N GLY A 240 -4.00 -2.50 -4.65
CA GLY A 240 -4.03 -1.10 -5.06
C GLY A 240 -3.74 -0.06 -3.97
N GLY A 241 -3.15 -0.43 -2.82
CA GLY A 241 -2.79 0.52 -1.77
C GLY A 241 -3.98 1.34 -1.23
N ASP A 242 -3.73 2.54 -0.69
CA ASP A 242 -4.82 3.49 -0.50
C ASP A 242 -5.20 4.07 -1.87
N LEU A 243 -6.49 4.03 -2.20
CA LEU A 243 -7.00 4.54 -3.47
C LEU A 243 -6.56 6.00 -3.69
N MET A 244 -6.51 6.78 -2.60
CA MET A 244 -6.18 8.22 -2.64
C MET A 244 -4.74 8.50 -3.12
N ASP A 245 -3.83 7.54 -3.02
CA ASP A 245 -2.44 7.65 -3.47
C ASP A 245 -2.34 7.81 -4.99
N PHE A 246 -3.31 7.21 -5.68
CA PHE A 246 -3.45 7.28 -7.12
C PHE A 246 -4.37 8.42 -7.53
N LEU A 247 -5.38 8.76 -6.72
CA LEU A 247 -6.41 9.71 -7.14
C LEU A 247 -6.11 11.17 -6.83
N CYS A 248 -5.25 11.43 -5.83
CA CYS A 248 -4.83 12.77 -5.41
C CYS A 248 -3.33 12.82 -5.05
N PRO A 249 -2.41 12.73 -6.03
CA PRO A 249 -0.97 12.73 -5.79
C PRO A 249 -0.38 14.11 -5.45
N ALA A 250 -1.20 15.15 -5.26
CA ALA A 250 -0.81 16.54 -4.98
C ALA A 250 -0.03 16.74 -3.65
N HIS A 251 0.49 15.69 -3.05
CA HIS A 251 1.40 15.72 -1.91
C HIS A 251 2.83 15.29 -2.25
N ASN A 252 3.13 14.92 -3.51
CA ASN A 252 4.46 14.42 -3.90
C ASN A 252 5.30 15.40 -4.75
N SER A 253 4.81 16.61 -5.07
CA SER A 253 5.63 17.64 -5.69
C SER A 253 6.34 18.48 -4.62
N HIS A 254 7.66 18.37 -4.58
CA HIS A 254 8.54 19.26 -3.84
C HIS A 254 8.40 20.71 -4.33
N THR A 255 7.41 21.45 -3.85
CA THR A 255 7.38 22.92 -3.95
C THR A 255 7.29 23.51 -2.56
N ASN A 256 8.36 24.22 -2.16
CA ASN A 256 8.56 24.94 -0.91
C ASN A 256 7.53 26.06 -0.70
N HIS A 257 6.27 25.73 -0.49
CA HIS A 257 5.31 26.63 0.11
C HIS A 257 4.63 25.91 1.26
N GLN A 258 4.64 26.57 2.43
CA GLN A 258 3.88 26.22 3.62
C GLN A 258 2.39 26.10 3.24
N SER A 259 2.00 24.91 2.80
CA SER A 259 0.61 24.52 2.72
C SER A 259 0.36 23.70 3.97
N THR A 260 -0.37 24.30 4.91
CA THR A 260 -1.10 23.63 5.97
C THR A 260 -1.56 22.24 5.52
N VAL A 261 -1.36 21.22 6.36
CA VAL A 261 -1.90 19.87 6.18
C VAL A 261 -3.40 19.97 5.85
N THR A 262 -3.75 19.90 4.57
CA THR A 262 -5.13 19.99 4.07
C THR A 262 -5.46 18.75 3.26
N LEU A 263 -6.16 17.84 3.95
CA LEU A 263 -7.10 16.80 3.53
C LEU A 263 -6.85 15.98 2.25
N ASN A 264 -6.97 14.66 2.43
CA ASN A 264 -7.44 13.69 1.43
C ASN A 264 -8.78 14.14 0.81
N ASN A 265 -8.77 14.96 -0.24
CA ASN A 265 -9.98 15.41 -0.91
C ASN A 265 -10.44 14.38 -1.96
N SER A 266 -11.08 13.30 -1.50
CA SER A 266 -11.82 12.36 -2.38
C SER A 266 -12.88 13.06 -3.24
N LEU A 267 -13.27 14.27 -2.85
CA LEU A 267 -14.15 15.18 -3.56
C LEU A 267 -13.50 15.86 -4.79
N GLU A 268 -12.17 15.85 -4.89
CA GLU A 268 -11.40 16.53 -5.95
C GLU A 268 -10.79 15.56 -6.97
N VAL A 269 -11.12 14.26 -6.87
CA VAL A 269 -10.66 13.25 -7.83
C VAL A 269 -11.08 13.66 -9.23
N HIS A 270 -10.11 13.74 -10.14
CA HIS A 270 -10.39 14.01 -11.54
C HIS A 270 -10.86 12.73 -12.24
N TRP A 271 -12.09 12.75 -12.76
CA TRP A 271 -12.67 11.65 -13.55
C TRP A 271 -12.58 12.01 -15.03
N PHE A 272 -11.88 11.17 -15.80
CA PHE A 272 -11.65 11.42 -17.22
C PHE A 272 -12.14 10.25 -18.08
N THR A 273 -13.12 10.49 -18.96
CA THR A 273 -13.60 9.48 -19.90
C THR A 273 -12.62 9.30 -21.07
N VAL A 274 -12.12 8.08 -21.21
CA VAL A 274 -11.23 7.71 -22.30
C VAL A 274 -12.05 7.32 -23.51
N THR A 275 -11.85 8.06 -24.61
CA THR A 275 -12.56 7.82 -25.88
C THR A 275 -11.60 7.42 -27.02
N GLU A 276 -10.33 7.80 -26.93
CA GLU A 276 -9.32 7.62 -27.99
C GLU A 276 -7.91 7.46 -27.41
N ARG A 277 -6.98 6.89 -28.18
CA ARG A 277 -5.59 6.68 -27.73
C ARG A 277 -4.85 7.98 -27.45
N THR A 278 -5.10 9.01 -28.24
CA THR A 278 -4.47 10.33 -28.11
C THR A 278 -4.86 11.01 -26.79
N SER A 279 -6.13 10.94 -26.40
CA SER A 279 -6.61 11.49 -25.14
C SER A 279 -6.09 10.71 -23.93
N LEU A 280 -6.01 9.38 -24.03
CA LEU A 280 -5.35 8.54 -23.02
C LEU A 280 -3.89 8.97 -22.82
N LEU A 281 -3.10 9.05 -23.90
CA LEU A 281 -1.68 9.41 -23.82
C LEU A 281 -1.45 10.82 -23.27
N ALA A 282 -2.34 11.77 -23.58
CA ALA A 282 -2.28 13.13 -23.04
C ALA A 282 -2.45 13.14 -21.51
N GLN A 283 -3.45 12.43 -20.97
CA GLN A 283 -3.67 12.33 -19.53
C GLN A 283 -2.54 11.59 -18.79
N LEU A 284 -1.94 10.59 -19.44
CA LEU A 284 -0.80 9.88 -18.87
C LEU A 284 0.52 10.65 -18.98
N SER A 285 0.52 11.88 -19.51
CA SER A 285 1.71 12.73 -19.59
C SER A 285 1.75 13.75 -18.45
N ASP A 286 0.60 14.17 -17.93
CA ASP A 286 0.48 15.06 -16.78
C ASP A 286 -0.88 14.86 -16.09
N GLY A 287 -0.90 14.89 -14.76
CA GLY A 287 -2.11 14.75 -13.97
C GLY A 287 -2.29 13.39 -13.29
N ALA A 288 -3.48 13.24 -12.71
CA ALA A 288 -3.85 12.12 -11.86
C ALA A 288 -5.37 12.01 -11.70
N GLY A 289 -5.85 10.83 -11.33
CA GLY A 289 -7.28 10.61 -11.08
C GLY A 289 -7.77 9.23 -11.53
N MET A 290 -9.03 9.16 -11.97
CA MET A 290 -9.67 7.95 -12.48
C MET A 290 -9.95 8.06 -13.98
N LEU A 291 -9.43 7.13 -14.76
CA LEU A 291 -9.80 6.94 -16.16
C LEU A 291 -11.11 6.15 -16.23
N VAL A 292 -12.18 6.77 -16.72
CA VAL A 292 -13.46 6.10 -16.96
C VAL A 292 -13.43 5.48 -18.36
N VAL A 293 -13.63 4.17 -18.42
CA VAL A 293 -13.54 3.38 -19.65
C VAL A 293 -14.89 2.70 -19.87
N HIS A 294 -15.63 3.18 -20.85
CA HIS A 294 -16.87 2.55 -21.30
C HIS A 294 -16.53 1.40 -22.24
N VAL A 295 -16.84 0.18 -21.81
CA VAL A 295 -16.53 -1.04 -22.56
C VAL A 295 -17.69 -1.33 -23.51
N ALA A 296 -17.38 -1.44 -24.80
CA ALA A 296 -18.29 -1.89 -25.84
C ALA A 296 -17.80 -3.20 -26.45
N SER A 297 -18.67 -3.86 -27.22
CA SER A 297 -18.27 -4.99 -28.05
C SER A 297 -17.73 -4.50 -29.39
N ASP A 298 -16.64 -5.09 -29.87
CA ASP A 298 -16.17 -4.83 -31.23
C ASP A 298 -17.24 -5.21 -32.26
N SER A 299 -17.37 -4.37 -33.28
CA SER A 299 -18.36 -4.54 -34.35
C SER A 299 -18.04 -5.72 -35.28
N ASN A 300 -16.75 -6.05 -35.44
CA ASN A 300 -16.29 -7.14 -36.30
C ASN A 300 -16.07 -8.45 -35.52
N GLN A 301 -15.77 -8.36 -34.22
CA GLN A 301 -15.49 -9.48 -33.34
C GLN A 301 -16.32 -9.39 -32.04
N PRO A 302 -17.57 -9.91 -32.05
CA PRO A 302 -18.43 -9.89 -30.88
C PRO A 302 -17.77 -10.49 -29.63
N GLY A 303 -17.85 -9.78 -28.51
CA GLY A 303 -17.25 -10.20 -27.23
C GLY A 303 -15.81 -9.76 -27.02
N VAL A 304 -15.15 -9.12 -28.00
CA VAL A 304 -13.88 -8.44 -27.80
C VAL A 304 -14.12 -7.09 -27.12
N PRO A 305 -13.56 -6.82 -25.92
CA PRO A 305 -13.74 -5.55 -25.22
C PRO A 305 -12.98 -4.41 -25.92
N VAL A 306 -13.74 -3.46 -26.46
CA VAL A 306 -13.23 -2.20 -27.05
C VAL A 306 -13.77 -1.00 -26.29
N LEU A 307 -13.16 0.16 -26.48
CA LEU A 307 -13.67 1.41 -25.91
C LEU A 307 -14.81 1.96 -26.76
N GLU A 308 -15.83 2.49 -26.10
CA GLU A 308 -16.87 3.27 -26.76
C GLU A 308 -16.24 4.55 -27.38
N SER A 309 -16.27 4.62 -28.71
CA SER A 309 -15.57 5.69 -29.46
C SER A 309 -16.43 6.95 -29.58
N SER A 310 -15.79 8.11 -29.69
CA SER A 310 -16.45 9.39 -29.99
C SER A 310 -16.99 9.49 -31.45
N GLY A 311 -16.77 8.46 -32.27
CA GLY A 311 -17.12 8.42 -33.69
C GLY A 311 -16.10 9.10 -34.63
N LYS A 312 -14.94 9.55 -34.14
CA LYS A 312 -13.93 10.29 -34.93
C LYS A 312 -12.70 9.49 -35.36
N SER A 313 -12.46 8.31 -34.78
CA SER A 313 -11.32 7.44 -35.12
C SER A 313 -11.74 6.28 -36.04
N SER A 314 -10.88 5.92 -37.00
CA SER A 314 -11.10 4.77 -37.90
C SER A 314 -10.76 3.42 -37.26
N GLU A 315 -9.99 3.40 -36.17
CA GLU A 315 -9.60 2.17 -35.46
C GLU A 315 -10.11 2.22 -34.02
N ALA A 316 -10.78 1.15 -33.60
CA ALA A 316 -11.31 1.00 -32.26
C ALA A 316 -10.18 0.67 -31.28
N LEU A 317 -10.05 1.46 -30.21
CA LEU A 317 -9.05 1.21 -29.17
C LEU A 317 -9.52 0.03 -28.31
N THR A 318 -8.73 -1.04 -28.21
CA THR A 318 -9.11 -2.20 -27.39
C THR A 318 -8.82 -1.95 -25.90
N LEU A 319 -9.54 -2.64 -25.01
CA LEU A 319 -9.21 -2.62 -23.59
C LEU A 319 -7.79 -3.16 -23.33
N GLN A 320 -7.35 -4.13 -24.13
CA GLN A 320 -6.00 -4.68 -24.04
C GLN A 320 -4.94 -3.61 -24.33
N ASP A 321 -5.14 -2.76 -25.34
CA ASP A 321 -4.23 -1.66 -25.66
C ASP A 321 -4.14 -0.66 -24.51
N VAL A 322 -5.28 -0.32 -23.89
CA VAL A 322 -5.32 0.57 -22.71
C VAL A 322 -4.48 -0.02 -21.58
N LEU A 323 -4.69 -1.29 -21.23
CA LEU A 323 -3.95 -1.96 -20.16
C LEU A 323 -2.45 -2.05 -20.48
N GLN A 324 -2.07 -2.29 -21.73
CA GLN A 324 -0.66 -2.33 -22.15
C GLN A 324 0.01 -0.95 -22.04
N VAL A 325 -0.67 0.12 -22.46
CA VAL A 325 -0.17 1.49 -22.31
C VAL A 325 0.00 1.86 -20.83
N LEU A 326 -0.95 1.46 -19.99
CA LEU A 326 -0.86 1.67 -18.54
C LEU A 326 0.27 0.85 -17.91
N GLY A 327 0.52 -0.37 -18.36
CA GLY A 327 1.64 -1.20 -17.90
C GLY A 327 3.01 -0.61 -18.19
N GLN A 328 3.16 0.04 -19.35
CA GLN A 328 4.39 0.76 -19.73
C GLN A 328 4.64 2.02 -18.90
N LYS A 329 3.60 2.53 -18.23
CA LYS A 329 3.64 3.75 -17.41
C LYS A 329 3.22 3.43 -15.97
N ALA A 330 3.90 2.48 -15.33
CA ALA A 330 3.54 1.99 -13.99
C ALA A 330 3.48 3.10 -12.92
N ASP A 331 4.31 4.15 -13.05
CA ASP A 331 4.43 5.21 -12.04
C ASP A 331 3.39 6.33 -12.17
N VAL A 332 2.54 6.33 -13.21
CA VAL A 332 1.53 7.40 -13.38
C VAL A 332 0.31 7.17 -12.48
N PRO A 333 -0.10 8.19 -11.71
CA PRO A 333 -1.15 8.09 -10.69
C PRO A 333 -2.55 8.17 -11.33
N TRP A 334 -2.88 7.17 -12.13
CA TRP A 334 -4.19 7.04 -12.76
C TRP A 334 -4.78 5.67 -12.45
N GLY A 335 -5.91 5.64 -11.75
CA GLY A 335 -6.76 4.45 -11.62
C GLY A 335 -7.66 4.26 -12.85
N VAL A 336 -8.35 3.14 -12.91
CA VAL A 336 -9.24 2.79 -14.04
C VAL A 336 -10.62 2.40 -13.52
N HIS A 337 -11.69 3.00 -14.03
CA HIS A 337 -13.06 2.59 -13.80
C HIS A 337 -13.65 2.02 -15.08
N LEU A 338 -13.80 0.69 -15.14
CA LEU A 338 -14.45 0.00 -16.23
C LEU A 338 -15.96 -0.01 -16.03
N ARG A 339 -16.69 0.51 -17.01
CA ARG A 339 -18.15 0.45 -17.09
C ARG A 339 -18.53 -0.56 -18.15
N ILE A 340 -19.23 -1.62 -17.76
CA ILE A 340 -19.39 -2.82 -18.57
C ILE A 340 -20.88 -3.10 -18.81
N PRO A 341 -21.35 -3.22 -20.05
CA PRO A 341 -22.79 -3.32 -20.34
C PRO A 341 -23.33 -4.75 -20.31
N THR A 342 -22.47 -5.78 -20.39
CA THR A 342 -22.92 -7.18 -20.47
C THR A 342 -22.01 -8.13 -19.70
N LEU A 343 -22.57 -9.25 -19.23
CA LEU A 343 -21.82 -10.32 -18.56
C LEU A 343 -20.74 -10.95 -19.45
N GLN A 344 -20.97 -11.04 -20.77
CA GLN A 344 -19.98 -11.56 -21.70
C GLN A 344 -18.73 -10.66 -21.75
N LEU A 345 -18.93 -9.35 -21.85
CA LEU A 345 -17.84 -8.36 -21.85
C LEU A 345 -17.19 -8.26 -20.47
N LEU A 346 -17.95 -8.48 -19.39
CA LEU A 346 -17.41 -8.57 -18.03
C LEU A 346 -16.37 -9.68 -17.94
N GLU A 347 -16.72 -10.91 -18.30
CA GLU A 347 -15.75 -12.00 -18.19
C GLU A 347 -14.53 -11.80 -19.10
N ALA A 348 -14.73 -11.28 -20.32
CA ALA A 348 -13.63 -10.97 -21.23
C ALA A 348 -12.69 -9.89 -20.64
N SER A 349 -13.25 -8.83 -20.07
CA SER A 349 -12.49 -7.74 -19.42
C SER A 349 -11.74 -8.23 -18.19
N LEU A 350 -12.38 -9.05 -17.34
CA LEU A 350 -11.75 -9.63 -16.14
C LEU A 350 -10.56 -10.54 -16.51
N ARG A 351 -10.66 -11.31 -17.61
CA ARG A 351 -9.52 -12.11 -18.12
C ARG A 351 -8.37 -11.24 -18.61
N LEU A 352 -8.65 -10.12 -19.27
CA LEU A 352 -7.61 -9.17 -19.69
C LEU A 352 -6.92 -8.53 -18.48
N LEU A 353 -7.67 -8.13 -17.47
CA LEU A 353 -7.12 -7.63 -16.20
C LEU A 353 -6.24 -8.68 -15.52
N HIS A 354 -6.71 -9.93 -15.43
CA HIS A 354 -5.94 -11.04 -14.87
C HIS A 354 -4.62 -11.27 -15.63
N SER A 355 -4.65 -11.16 -16.97
CA SER A 355 -3.47 -11.32 -17.82
C SER A 355 -2.45 -10.19 -17.60
N ALA A 356 -2.87 -8.92 -17.71
CA ALA A 356 -2.02 -7.76 -17.47
C ALA A 356 -1.40 -7.81 -16.06
N TYR A 357 -2.23 -8.16 -15.09
CA TYR A 357 -1.79 -8.32 -13.71
C TYR A 357 -0.75 -9.44 -13.55
N SER A 358 -0.96 -10.61 -14.17
CA SER A 358 -0.02 -11.74 -14.12
C SER A 358 1.34 -11.41 -14.75
N ARG A 359 1.38 -10.40 -15.63
CA ARG A 359 2.61 -9.86 -16.23
C ARG A 359 3.24 -8.73 -15.42
N GLU A 360 2.74 -8.45 -14.22
CA GLU A 360 3.23 -7.35 -13.37
C GLU A 360 3.01 -5.95 -14.02
N GLU A 361 2.01 -5.83 -14.89
CA GLU A 361 1.69 -4.59 -15.62
C GLU A 361 0.53 -3.78 -14.98
N LEU A 362 -0.18 -4.36 -14.01
CA LEU A 362 -1.38 -3.76 -13.40
C LEU A 362 -1.24 -3.60 -11.88
N TYR A 363 -0.57 -2.53 -11.46
CA TYR A 363 -0.43 -2.12 -10.05
C TYR A 363 -1.06 -0.76 -9.77
N ARG A 364 -2.30 -0.58 -10.22
CA ARG A 364 -3.09 0.63 -10.02
C ARG A 364 -4.53 0.25 -9.65
N PRO A 365 -5.30 1.16 -9.04
CA PRO A 365 -6.68 0.87 -8.72
C PRO A 365 -7.52 0.56 -9.94
N VAL A 366 -8.37 -0.46 -9.81
CA VAL A 366 -9.36 -0.82 -10.83
C VAL A 366 -10.73 -0.89 -10.17
N TRP A 367 -11.67 -0.13 -10.71
CA TRP A 367 -13.08 -0.07 -10.35
C TRP A 367 -13.88 -0.73 -11.46
N ILE A 368 -14.89 -1.52 -11.10
CA ILE A 368 -15.74 -2.20 -12.08
C ILE A 368 -17.20 -1.99 -11.69
N SER A 369 -18.00 -1.51 -12.64
CA SER A 369 -19.47 -1.44 -12.56
C SER A 369 -20.09 -2.09 -13.78
N MET A 370 -21.25 -2.70 -13.58
CA MET A 370 -22.14 -3.10 -14.67
C MET A 370 -23.13 -1.96 -15.00
N GLU A 371 -23.33 -1.66 -16.29
CA GLU A 371 -24.25 -0.63 -16.76
C GLU A 371 -25.68 -1.17 -16.93
N GLY A 372 -26.67 -0.29 -16.77
CA GLY A 372 -28.10 -0.60 -16.93
C GLY A 372 -28.85 -0.90 -15.62
N SER A 373 -30.16 -1.11 -15.74
CA SER A 373 -31.00 -1.50 -14.59
C SER A 373 -30.72 -2.94 -14.21
N GLN A 374 -30.15 -3.16 -13.03
CA GLN A 374 -29.78 -4.50 -12.57
C GLN A 374 -30.89 -5.12 -11.73
N SER A 375 -31.30 -6.34 -12.10
CA SER A 375 -32.06 -7.22 -11.21
C SER A 375 -31.13 -7.80 -10.14
N ALA A 376 -31.69 -8.27 -9.03
CA ALA A 376 -30.91 -8.95 -7.99
C ALA A 376 -30.10 -10.14 -8.54
N ASP A 377 -30.67 -10.88 -9.50
CA ASP A 377 -30.00 -12.01 -10.15
C ASP A 377 -28.79 -11.55 -10.98
N SER A 378 -28.94 -10.46 -11.75
CA SER A 378 -27.82 -9.90 -12.53
C SER A 378 -26.68 -9.38 -11.64
N THR A 379 -27.00 -8.80 -10.48
CA THR A 379 -25.99 -8.37 -9.51
C THR A 379 -25.24 -9.56 -8.90
N ASN A 380 -25.95 -10.67 -8.62
CA ASN A 380 -25.34 -11.89 -8.09
C ASN A 380 -24.38 -12.51 -9.11
N GLU A 381 -24.77 -12.59 -10.38
CA GLU A 381 -23.92 -13.09 -11.46
C GLU A 381 -22.69 -12.21 -11.68
N PHE A 382 -22.88 -10.88 -11.64
CA PHE A 382 -21.80 -9.89 -11.70
C PHE A 382 -20.76 -10.10 -10.59
N VAL A 383 -21.21 -10.11 -9.33
CA VAL A 383 -20.31 -10.29 -8.17
C VAL A 383 -19.62 -11.65 -8.23
N SER A 384 -20.36 -12.72 -8.57
CA SER A 384 -19.81 -14.08 -8.72
C SER A 384 -18.74 -14.16 -9.81
N ALA A 385 -18.94 -13.50 -10.95
CA ALA A 385 -17.96 -13.45 -12.02
C ALA A 385 -16.68 -12.71 -11.60
N VAL A 386 -16.82 -11.57 -10.90
CA VAL A 386 -15.67 -10.83 -10.37
C VAL A 386 -14.90 -11.65 -9.34
N GLU A 387 -15.58 -12.23 -8.35
CA GLU A 387 -14.99 -13.12 -7.33
C GLU A 387 -14.19 -14.27 -7.96
N ARG A 388 -14.77 -14.88 -9.01
CA ARG A 388 -14.18 -16.04 -9.67
C ARG A 388 -13.00 -15.70 -10.58
N LEU A 389 -13.02 -14.56 -11.26
CA LEU A 389 -12.06 -14.25 -12.34
C LEU A 389 -11.01 -13.21 -11.95
N PHE A 390 -11.41 -12.16 -11.24
CA PHE A 390 -10.50 -11.08 -10.88
C PHE A 390 -10.99 -10.32 -9.62
N PRO A 391 -10.88 -10.92 -8.42
CA PRO A 391 -11.39 -10.33 -7.17
C PRO A 391 -10.60 -9.10 -6.66
N TYR A 392 -9.69 -8.51 -7.44
CA TYR A 392 -8.81 -7.41 -7.00
C TYR A 392 -9.30 -6.01 -7.40
N VAL A 393 -10.61 -5.83 -7.50
CA VAL A 393 -11.23 -4.59 -7.96
C VAL A 393 -12.08 -3.98 -6.86
N THR A 394 -12.30 -2.67 -6.95
CA THR A 394 -13.42 -2.04 -6.24
C THR A 394 -14.69 -2.33 -7.02
N LEU A 395 -15.65 -2.98 -6.37
CA LEU A 395 -16.97 -3.23 -6.95
C LEU A 395 -17.81 -1.98 -6.81
N VAL A 396 -18.33 -1.47 -7.91
CA VAL A 396 -19.19 -0.28 -7.94
C VAL A 396 -20.62 -0.74 -8.20
N LEU A 397 -21.47 -0.64 -7.17
CA LEU A 397 -22.88 -1.01 -7.24
C LEU A 397 -23.73 0.25 -7.41
N THR A 398 -24.52 0.31 -8.48
CA THR A 398 -25.39 1.46 -8.75
C THR A 398 -26.73 1.28 -8.05
N GLU A 399 -27.06 2.20 -7.14
CA GLU A 399 -28.27 2.15 -6.34
C GLU A 399 -29.26 3.22 -6.78
N GLN A 400 -30.46 2.77 -7.16
CA GLN A 400 -31.53 3.62 -7.66
C GLN A 400 -32.53 4.02 -6.56
N ASN A 401 -32.46 3.41 -5.37
CA ASN A 401 -33.39 3.63 -4.27
C ASN A 401 -32.72 4.36 -3.11
N TRP A 402 -33.52 5.13 -2.35
CA TRP A 402 -33.12 5.67 -1.05
C TRP A 402 -34.03 5.16 0.06
N PRO A 403 -33.48 4.61 1.16
CA PRO A 403 -32.08 4.23 1.34
C PRO A 403 -31.64 3.13 0.35
N PRO A 404 -30.34 3.06 0.00
CA PRO A 404 -29.83 2.04 -0.92
C PRO A 404 -30.06 0.64 -0.36
N VAL A 405 -30.44 -0.29 -1.23
CA VAL A 405 -30.78 -1.67 -0.87
C VAL A 405 -29.60 -2.55 -1.21
N ILE A 406 -28.68 -2.69 -0.26
CA ILE A 406 -27.46 -3.46 -0.47
C ILE A 406 -27.80 -4.93 -0.71
N PRO A 407 -27.41 -5.51 -1.86
CA PRO A 407 -27.60 -6.93 -2.12
C PRO A 407 -26.93 -7.79 -1.04
N ALA A 408 -27.56 -8.88 -0.63
CA ALA A 408 -26.95 -9.81 0.34
C ALA A 408 -25.61 -10.38 -0.18
N THR A 409 -25.46 -10.51 -1.49
CA THR A 409 -24.20 -10.91 -2.14
C THR A 409 -23.09 -9.89 -2.01
N ALA A 410 -23.39 -8.63 -1.73
CA ALA A 410 -22.41 -7.59 -1.45
C ALA A 410 -21.99 -7.54 0.04
N THR A 411 -22.70 -8.25 0.92
CA THR A 411 -22.36 -8.31 2.34
C THR A 411 -21.32 -9.40 2.62
N GLY A 412 -20.22 -9.03 3.28
CA GLY A 412 -19.14 -9.98 3.63
C GLY A 412 -18.13 -10.23 2.50
N LEU A 413 -18.19 -9.44 1.43
CA LEU A 413 -17.17 -9.44 0.39
C LEU A 413 -15.81 -9.04 0.95
N SER A 414 -14.76 -9.65 0.40
CA SER A 414 -13.38 -9.32 0.76
C SER A 414 -12.85 -8.08 0.01
N GLN A 415 -13.55 -7.65 -1.05
CA GLN A 415 -13.23 -6.45 -1.81
C GLN A 415 -13.82 -5.19 -1.19
N ARG A 416 -13.24 -4.06 -1.60
CA ARG A 416 -13.85 -2.76 -1.43
C ARG A 416 -15.11 -2.66 -2.30
N VAL A 417 -16.19 -2.17 -1.70
CA VAL A 417 -17.45 -1.89 -2.40
C VAL A 417 -17.71 -0.39 -2.34
N ALA A 418 -17.90 0.22 -3.50
CA ALA A 418 -18.35 1.59 -3.66
C ALA A 418 -19.81 1.60 -4.10
N LEU A 419 -20.64 2.42 -3.46
CA LEU A 419 -22.04 2.61 -3.83
C LEU A 419 -22.14 3.85 -4.71
N HIS A 420 -22.56 3.65 -5.95
CA HIS A 420 -22.87 4.72 -6.87
C HIS A 420 -24.31 5.18 -6.67
N LEU A 421 -24.46 6.37 -6.08
CA LEU A 421 -25.74 7.00 -5.83
C LEU A 421 -26.03 7.97 -6.97
N ASN A 422 -27.00 7.60 -7.81
CA ASN A 422 -27.40 8.46 -8.92
C ASN A 422 -28.14 9.72 -8.42
N LYS A 423 -28.24 10.74 -9.27
CA LYS A 423 -28.92 11.99 -8.93
C LYS A 423 -30.36 11.81 -8.41
N ALA A 424 -31.08 10.78 -8.87
CA ALA A 424 -32.48 10.52 -8.52
C ALA A 424 -32.64 9.88 -7.13
N SER A 425 -31.64 9.15 -6.65
CA SER A 425 -31.65 8.41 -5.38
C SER A 425 -31.06 9.21 -4.21
N LEU A 426 -30.70 10.48 -4.41
CA LEU A 426 -30.26 11.34 -3.31
C LEU A 426 -31.47 11.94 -2.56
N PRO A 427 -31.54 11.80 -1.22
CA PRO A 427 -32.58 12.41 -0.40
C PRO A 427 -32.46 13.93 -0.36
N GLU A 428 -33.59 14.60 -0.14
CA GLU A 428 -33.65 16.05 0.08
C GLU A 428 -33.65 16.35 1.58
N GLY A 429 -32.73 17.21 2.05
CA GLY A 429 -32.69 17.71 3.42
C GLY A 429 -31.78 16.95 4.42
N GLN A 430 -31.80 17.42 5.67
CA GLN A 430 -30.86 17.03 6.74
C GLN A 430 -31.13 15.63 7.35
N GLU A 431 -32.31 15.06 7.12
CA GLU A 431 -32.71 13.71 7.59
C GLU A 431 -31.89 12.57 6.95
N ALA A 432 -31.20 12.86 5.85
CA ALA A 432 -30.33 11.96 5.11
C ALA A 432 -29.00 11.60 5.80
N ILE A 433 -28.57 12.44 6.76
CA ILE A 433 -27.21 12.41 7.30
C ILE A 433 -26.94 11.12 8.08
N ASN A 434 -27.86 10.70 8.95
CA ASN A 434 -27.65 9.53 9.81
C ASN A 434 -27.62 8.18 9.04
N PRO A 435 -28.53 7.93 8.07
CA PRO A 435 -28.42 6.76 7.19
C PRO A 435 -27.13 6.76 6.37
N LEU A 436 -26.73 7.91 5.81
CA LEU A 436 -25.51 8.03 5.04
C LEU A 436 -24.27 7.76 5.90
N MET A 437 -24.24 8.27 7.13
CA MET A 437 -23.18 7.97 8.11
C MET A 437 -23.00 6.46 8.31
N ARG A 438 -24.08 5.70 8.42
CA ARG A 438 -24.01 4.23 8.57
C ARG A 438 -23.53 3.51 7.30
N LEU A 439 -23.80 4.08 6.13
CA LEU A 439 -23.30 3.54 4.86
C LEU A 439 -21.80 3.82 4.71
N MET A 440 -21.38 5.05 5.04
CA MET A 440 -19.99 5.46 5.14
C MET A 440 -19.23 4.79 6.30
N ASP A 441 -19.84 3.93 7.11
CA ASP A 441 -19.05 3.10 8.02
C ASP A 441 -18.65 1.76 7.37
N ARG A 442 -19.18 1.48 6.17
CA ARG A 442 -19.08 0.18 5.50
C ARG A 442 -18.69 0.24 4.02
N TYR A 443 -18.98 1.34 3.33
CA TYR A 443 -18.85 1.46 1.88
C TYR A 443 -18.25 2.80 1.48
N ASP A 444 -17.47 2.80 0.40
CA ASP A 444 -17.13 4.03 -0.32
C ASP A 444 -18.39 4.55 -1.03
N LEU A 445 -18.53 5.87 -1.18
CA LEU A 445 -19.68 6.48 -1.84
C LEU A 445 -19.23 7.24 -3.09
N LEU A 446 -19.84 6.93 -4.23
CA LEU A 446 -19.66 7.66 -5.48
C LEU A 446 -20.96 8.41 -5.78
N VAL A 447 -20.89 9.74 -5.91
CA VAL A 447 -22.07 10.59 -6.07
C VAL A 447 -21.92 11.49 -7.31
N GLU A 448 -22.94 11.54 -8.15
CA GLU A 448 -22.97 12.43 -9.31
C GLU A 448 -23.22 13.88 -8.91
N GLU A 449 -22.49 14.82 -9.52
CA GLU A 449 -22.57 16.25 -9.27
C GLU A 449 -23.93 16.80 -9.75
N VAL A 450 -24.67 17.42 -8.82
CA VAL A 450 -26.02 17.88 -9.08
C VAL A 450 -26.00 19.31 -9.62
N THR A 451 -26.57 19.52 -10.83
CA THR A 451 -26.87 20.87 -11.34
C THR A 451 -27.74 21.69 -10.35
N ARG A 452 -27.53 23.02 -10.35
CA ARG A 452 -28.01 24.11 -9.45
C ARG A 452 -29.29 23.96 -8.59
N CYS A 453 -30.19 23.01 -8.84
CA CYS A 453 -31.45 22.83 -8.12
C CYS A 453 -31.37 21.95 -6.84
N ARG A 454 -30.27 21.24 -6.54
CA ARG A 454 -30.09 20.48 -5.27
C ARG A 454 -28.75 20.74 -4.56
N ALA A 455 -28.28 21.99 -4.61
CA ALA A 455 -27.01 22.40 -4.02
C ALA A 455 -26.92 22.14 -2.49
N GLU A 456 -28.06 22.14 -1.79
CA GLU A 456 -28.12 21.93 -0.32
C GLU A 456 -27.73 20.51 0.10
N ALA A 457 -28.15 19.47 -0.63
CA ALA A 457 -27.80 18.08 -0.32
C ALA A 457 -26.29 17.83 -0.50
N CYS A 458 -25.70 18.30 -1.62
CA CYS A 458 -24.26 18.19 -1.87
C CYS A 458 -23.45 19.02 -0.84
N THR A 459 -23.96 20.18 -0.43
CA THR A 459 -23.35 20.99 0.64
C THR A 459 -23.40 20.27 1.99
N ALA A 460 -24.52 19.61 2.32
CA ALA A 460 -24.63 18.78 3.52
C ALA A 460 -23.67 17.57 3.48
N PHE A 461 -23.49 16.93 2.33
CA PHE A 461 -22.51 15.86 2.14
C PHE A 461 -21.07 16.34 2.32
N LYS A 462 -20.72 17.51 1.76
CA LYS A 462 -19.40 18.14 1.94
C LYS A 462 -19.16 18.59 3.39
N ALA A 463 -20.19 19.11 4.06
CA ALA A 463 -20.13 19.47 5.47
C ALA A 463 -19.91 18.24 6.37
N LEU A 464 -20.58 17.12 6.08
CA LEU A 464 -20.41 15.86 6.80
C LEU A 464 -18.96 15.32 6.71
N MET A 465 -18.34 15.42 5.54
CA MET A 465 -16.92 15.07 5.35
C MET A 465 -16.01 15.94 6.22
N THR A 466 -16.38 17.20 6.42
CA THR A 466 -15.63 18.14 7.27
C THR A 466 -15.79 17.81 8.77
N GLU A 467 -16.95 17.33 9.21
CA GLU A 467 -17.21 16.90 10.59
C GLU A 467 -16.53 15.57 10.95
N ARG A 468 -16.30 14.67 10.00
CA ARG A 468 -15.65 13.35 10.21
C ARG A 468 -14.12 13.40 10.39
N ARG A 469 -13.53 14.56 10.69
CA ARG A 469 -12.08 14.71 10.95
C ARG A 469 -11.55 13.62 11.90
N GLY A 470 -10.70 12.74 11.38
CA GLY A 470 -9.96 11.74 12.16
C GLY A 470 -10.59 10.34 12.29
N ARG A 471 -11.78 10.05 11.72
CA ARG A 471 -12.32 8.67 11.67
C ARG A 471 -11.97 7.96 10.35
N THR A 472 -11.71 6.65 10.41
CA THR A 472 -11.13 5.83 9.31
C THR A 472 -12.11 5.42 8.20
N ASN A 473 -11.56 5.38 6.97
CA ASN A 473 -11.75 4.35 5.92
C ASN A 473 -12.94 4.40 4.94
N THR A 474 -13.64 5.51 4.80
CA THR A 474 -14.61 5.65 3.70
C THR A 474 -14.51 7.00 3.01
N ASN A 475 -14.45 6.93 1.70
CA ASN A 475 -14.27 8.08 0.85
C ASN A 475 -15.59 8.41 0.15
N LEU A 476 -15.88 9.70 0.10
CA LEU A 476 -16.94 10.26 -0.73
C LEU A 476 -16.29 10.83 -1.98
N TYR A 477 -16.59 10.23 -3.12
CA TYR A 477 -16.14 10.68 -4.43
C TYR A 477 -17.27 11.38 -5.15
N VAL A 478 -16.94 12.47 -5.83
CA VAL A 478 -17.90 13.22 -6.66
C VAL A 478 -17.50 13.07 -8.11
N THR A 479 -18.45 12.66 -8.97
CA THR A 479 -18.27 12.55 -10.42
C THR A 479 -19.11 13.61 -11.12
N SER A 480 -18.71 14.14 -12.27
CA SER A 480 -19.58 15.01 -13.05
C SER A 480 -20.66 14.16 -13.75
N ALA A 481 -21.93 14.59 -13.72
CA ALA A 481 -23.03 13.94 -14.46
C ALA A 481 -22.89 14.01 -16.00
N GLN A 482 -21.79 14.60 -16.47
CA GLN A 482 -21.37 14.59 -17.87
C GLN A 482 -19.96 14.04 -17.93
N SER A 483 -19.84 12.81 -18.41
CA SER A 483 -18.63 12.26 -19.00
C SER A 483 -19.03 11.12 -19.91
#